data_AF-A0AAU6B9L5-F1
#
_entry.id   AF-A0AAU6B9L5-F1
#
_cell.length_a   1.000
_cell.length_b   1.000
_cell.length_c   1.000
_cell.angle_alpha   90.00
_cell.angle_beta   90.00
_cell.angle_gamma   90.00
#
_symmetry.space_group_name_H-M   'P 1'
#
loop_
_entity.id
_entity.type
_entity.pdbx_description
1 polymer ?
#
loop_
_entity_poly.entity_id
_entity_poly.type
_entity_poly.pdbx_seq_one_letter_code
_entity_poly.pdbx_strand_id
1 'polypeptide(L)'
;MTTERELLTSAVGSDQPPVSLDFDAIEAQGERAVRRRTKLALAGAAAAVVLVGLGAAALLTRGGPQTVSPAAPGQVTTAAPTEREIAYCYETADITSSADGQHVAVGVSGSSANGRGDTAAHIMSYCATAWTEDYYQWQKPGLPRVVPPLVPCVLTSDAVSIDRAAVGAVGVFPGDATTCAAMGLSVAKI
;
A
#
# COMPACT_ATOMS: atom_id res chain seq x y z
N MET A 1 43.75 11.88 24.79
CA MET A 1 42.33 12.27 24.63
C MET A 1 42.13 12.59 23.17
N THR A 2 41.96 11.55 22.36
CA THR A 2 41.63 11.65 20.94
C THR A 2 40.15 11.95 20.82
N THR A 3 39.84 13.16 20.36
CA THR A 3 38.47 13.65 20.19
C THR A 3 37.73 12.83 19.15
N GLU A 4 36.51 12.38 19.46
CA GLU A 4 35.59 11.60 18.61
C GLU A 4 35.43 12.15 17.18
N ARG A 5 35.74 13.44 16.97
CA ARG A 5 35.85 14.11 15.68
C ARG A 5 36.88 13.49 14.72
N GLU A 6 38.01 12.99 15.21
CA GLU A 6 39.04 12.38 14.35
C GLU A 6 38.60 11.00 13.83
N LEU A 7 37.82 10.24 14.61
CA LEU A 7 37.30 8.94 14.18
C LEU A 7 36.23 9.07 13.10
N LEU A 8 35.39 10.11 13.18
CA LEU A 8 34.37 10.40 12.16
C LEU A 8 34.99 10.88 10.84
N THR A 9 36.10 11.61 10.89
CA THR A 9 36.77 12.14 9.69
C THR A 9 37.57 11.06 8.95
N SER A 10 38.03 10.01 9.65
CA SER A 10 38.75 8.86 9.07
C SER A 10 37.83 7.87 8.34
N ALA A 11 36.55 7.77 8.73
CA ALA A 11 35.59 6.85 8.12
C ALA A 11 34.98 7.40 6.80
N VAL A 12 34.96 8.72 6.63
CA VAL A 12 34.53 9.38 5.39
C VAL A 12 35.77 9.51 4.49
N GLY A 13 36.11 8.43 3.79
CA GLY A 13 37.27 8.37 2.91
C GLY A 13 37.34 9.59 1.98
N SER A 14 38.46 10.31 2.03
CA SER A 14 38.73 11.55 1.30
C SER A 14 38.82 11.41 -0.23
N ASP A 15 38.47 10.25 -0.79
CA ASP A 15 38.55 9.94 -2.22
C ASP A 15 37.19 9.98 -2.94
N GLN A 16 36.10 10.33 -2.27
CA GLN A 16 34.81 10.43 -2.94
C GLN A 16 34.64 11.83 -3.55
N PRO A 17 34.56 11.97 -4.88
CA PRO A 17 34.36 13.26 -5.51
C PRO A 17 33.05 13.87 -5.00
N PRO A 18 33.00 15.20 -4.77
CA PRO A 18 31.81 15.85 -4.27
C PRO A 18 30.65 15.53 -5.23
N VAL A 19 29.62 14.86 -4.69
CA VAL A 19 28.38 14.59 -5.43
C VAL A 19 27.68 15.93 -5.58
N SER A 20 28.01 16.65 -6.65
CA SER A 20 27.24 17.81 -7.06
C SER A 20 25.90 17.32 -7.57
N LEU A 21 24.86 17.48 -6.76
CA LEU A 21 23.49 17.33 -7.23
C LEU A 21 23.23 18.46 -8.23
N ASP A 22 23.03 18.07 -9.49
CA ASP A 22 22.65 18.99 -10.57
C ASP A 22 21.16 19.32 -10.41
N PHE A 23 20.87 20.35 -9.63
CA PHE A 23 19.51 20.80 -9.36
C PHE A 23 18.80 21.27 -10.64
N ASP A 24 19.54 21.79 -11.62
CA ASP A 24 18.99 22.23 -12.90
C ASP A 24 18.49 21.03 -13.73
N ALA A 25 19.22 19.90 -13.70
CA ALA A 25 18.79 18.67 -14.35
C ALA A 25 17.51 18.08 -13.71
N ILE A 26 17.39 18.17 -12.38
CA ILE A 26 16.21 17.70 -11.63
C ILE A 26 14.99 18.57 -11.96
N GLU A 27 15.15 19.89 -11.98
CA GLU A 27 14.08 20.83 -12.31
C GLU A 27 13.59 20.65 -13.76
N ALA A 28 14.52 20.50 -14.71
CA ALA A 28 14.20 20.24 -16.12
C ALA A 28 13.51 18.88 -16.37
N GLN A 29 13.70 17.88 -15.49
CA GLN A 29 12.93 16.64 -15.51
C GLN A 29 11.52 16.82 -14.96
N GLY A 30 11.35 17.63 -13.90
CA GLY A 30 10.05 17.94 -13.31
C GLY A 30 9.09 18.63 -14.29
N GLU A 31 9.56 19.64 -15.04
CA GLU A 31 8.72 20.37 -15.99
C GLU A 31 8.14 19.49 -17.11
N ARG A 32 8.91 18.49 -17.57
CA ARG A 32 8.48 17.57 -18.64
C ARG A 32 7.36 16.63 -18.18
N ALA A 33 7.38 16.24 -16.90
CA ALA A 33 6.35 15.38 -16.31
C ALA A 33 5.01 16.12 -16.16
N VAL A 34 5.04 17.39 -15.74
CA VAL A 34 3.83 18.21 -15.57
C VAL A 34 3.13 18.45 -16.91
N ARG A 35 3.87 18.78 -17.98
CA ARG A 35 3.29 19.03 -19.32
C ARG A 35 2.59 17.81 -19.92
N ARG A 36 2.97 16.57 -19.53
CA ARG A 36 2.28 15.35 -19.99
C ARG A 36 0.93 15.14 -19.30
N ARG A 37 0.81 15.50 -18.01
CA ARG A 37 -0.44 15.35 -17.26
C ARG A 37 -1.53 16.31 -17.76
N THR A 38 -1.17 17.54 -18.12
CA THR A 38 -2.14 18.54 -18.61
C THR A 38 -2.76 18.14 -19.97
N LYS A 39 -2.05 17.36 -20.80
CA LYS A 39 -2.55 16.93 -22.12
C LYS A 39 -3.55 15.76 -22.07
N LEU A 40 -3.62 15.00 -20.97
CA LEU A 40 -4.52 13.85 -20.83
C LEU A 40 -5.86 14.20 -20.17
N ALA A 41 -5.98 15.35 -19.52
CA ALA A 41 -7.20 15.76 -18.81
C ALA A 41 -8.29 16.39 -19.72
N LEU A 42 -8.01 16.60 -21.01
CA LEU A 42 -8.90 17.36 -21.93
C LEU A 42 -9.61 16.52 -23.00
N ALA A 43 -9.51 15.19 -22.96
CA ALA A 43 -9.99 14.31 -24.05
C ALA A 43 -11.04 13.26 -23.64
N GLY A 44 -11.86 13.52 -22.61
CA GLY A 44 -12.80 12.50 -22.10
C GLY A 44 -14.17 13.02 -21.70
N ALA A 45 -14.85 13.79 -22.56
CA ALA A 45 -16.24 14.18 -22.34
C ALA A 45 -17.02 14.18 -23.65
N ALA A 46 -17.58 13.02 -24.05
CA ALA A 46 -18.77 12.92 -24.90
C ALA A 46 -19.19 11.45 -25.16
N ALA A 47 -20.36 11.06 -24.63
CA ALA A 47 -21.37 10.14 -25.22
C ALA A 47 -22.43 9.82 -24.12
N ALA A 48 -23.50 10.62 -23.99
CA ALA A 48 -24.82 10.42 -24.61
C ALA A 48 -25.44 9.05 -24.24
N VAL A 49 -26.31 8.98 -23.23
CA VAL A 49 -27.79 9.04 -23.32
C VAL A 49 -28.37 8.09 -24.38
N VAL A 50 -29.14 7.10 -23.93
CA VAL A 50 -30.49 6.70 -24.39
C VAL A 50 -30.75 5.27 -23.90
N LEU A 51 -31.75 5.09 -23.03
CA LEU A 51 -32.81 4.07 -23.14
C LEU A 51 -33.79 4.26 -21.97
N VAL A 52 -34.74 5.18 -22.17
CA VAL A 52 -36.01 5.18 -21.44
C VAL A 52 -36.91 4.17 -22.16
N GLY A 53 -37.17 3.04 -21.49
CA GLY A 53 -38.02 1.97 -22.01
C GLY A 53 -38.92 1.42 -20.91
N LEU A 54 -40.12 2.01 -20.84
CA LEU A 54 -41.39 1.46 -20.35
C LEU A 54 -41.35 0.07 -19.67
N GLY A 55 -41.57 0.08 -18.36
CA GLY A 55 -41.81 -1.11 -17.56
C GLY A 55 -42.75 -0.85 -16.37
N ALA A 56 -43.87 -0.17 -16.62
CA ALA A 56 -44.95 -0.02 -15.65
C ALA A 56 -46.03 -1.07 -15.92
N ALA A 57 -46.00 -2.19 -15.17
CA ALA A 57 -47.17 -2.96 -14.72
C ALA A 57 -46.75 -4.34 -14.19
N ALA A 58 -46.39 -4.43 -12.91
CA ALA A 58 -46.55 -5.64 -12.09
C ALA A 58 -46.51 -5.24 -10.60
N LEU A 59 -47.54 -4.51 -10.20
CA LEU A 59 -47.85 -4.24 -8.81
C LEU A 59 -48.49 -5.49 -8.20
N LEU A 60 -48.09 -5.80 -6.96
CA LEU A 60 -48.82 -6.59 -5.95
C LEU A 60 -48.61 -8.11 -5.93
N THR A 61 -47.46 -8.57 -5.41
CA THR A 61 -47.48 -9.73 -4.50
C THR A 61 -46.43 -9.61 -3.39
N ARG A 62 -46.94 -9.62 -2.15
CA ARG A 62 -46.29 -10.07 -0.90
C ARG A 62 -45.11 -9.27 -0.37
N GLY A 63 -45.45 -8.38 0.57
CA GLY A 63 -44.59 -8.10 1.71
C GLY A 63 -44.42 -9.36 2.56
N GLY A 64 -43.18 -9.80 2.68
CA GLY A 64 -42.64 -10.40 3.90
C GLY A 64 -41.50 -9.51 4.39
N PRO A 65 -41.18 -9.49 5.69
CA PRO A 65 -39.95 -8.86 6.15
C PRO A 65 -38.79 -9.44 5.33
N GLN A 66 -38.12 -8.59 4.56
CA GLN A 66 -36.85 -8.94 3.94
C GLN A 66 -35.89 -9.14 5.11
N THR A 67 -35.71 -10.39 5.54
CA THR A 67 -34.49 -10.80 6.20
C THR A 67 -33.39 -10.55 5.18
N VAL A 68 -32.80 -9.36 5.24
CA VAL A 68 -31.49 -9.09 4.65
C VAL A 68 -30.60 -10.16 5.23
N SER A 69 -30.32 -11.18 4.43
CA SER A 69 -29.32 -12.17 4.78
C SER A 69 -28.05 -11.35 5.00
N PRO A 70 -27.46 -11.35 6.21
CA PRO A 70 -26.20 -10.65 6.42
C PRO A 70 -25.24 -11.11 5.34
N ALA A 71 -24.51 -10.17 4.74
CA ALA A 71 -23.48 -10.49 3.76
C ALA A 71 -22.67 -11.66 4.34
N ALA A 72 -22.73 -12.81 3.66
CA ALA A 72 -22.06 -14.01 4.14
C ALA A 72 -20.61 -13.61 4.44
N PRO A 73 -20.06 -13.94 5.63
CA PRO A 73 -18.68 -13.62 5.96
C PRO A 73 -17.81 -13.96 4.77
N GLY A 74 -17.14 -12.94 4.22
CA GLY A 74 -16.42 -13.04 2.96
C GLY A 74 -15.57 -14.28 2.95
N GLN A 75 -15.71 -15.11 1.92
CA GLN A 75 -14.93 -16.33 1.82
C GLN A 75 -13.45 -15.96 1.83
N VAL A 76 -12.69 -16.50 2.79
CA VAL A 76 -11.25 -16.31 2.85
C VAL A 76 -10.64 -17.01 1.64
N THR A 77 -10.15 -16.22 0.69
CA THR A 77 -9.40 -16.70 -0.47
C THR A 77 -7.90 -16.50 -0.25
N THR A 78 -7.09 -17.26 -0.98
CA THR A 78 -5.63 -17.17 -0.91
C THR A 78 -5.07 -16.97 -2.32
N ALA A 79 -4.08 -16.08 -2.47
CA ALA A 79 -3.44 -15.77 -3.74
C ALA A 79 -1.93 -15.57 -3.55
N ALA A 80 -1.15 -15.88 -4.58
CA ALA A 80 0.27 -15.52 -4.59
C ALA A 80 0.42 -14.05 -5.01
N PRO A 81 1.30 -13.26 -4.36
CA PRO A 81 1.60 -11.91 -4.81
C PRO A 81 2.28 -11.92 -6.18
N THR A 82 1.85 -11.04 -7.07
CA THR A 82 2.42 -10.87 -8.41
C THR A 82 3.51 -9.79 -8.45
N GLU A 83 3.44 -8.83 -7.53
CA GLU A 83 4.50 -7.86 -7.28
C GLU A 83 5.17 -8.24 -5.95
N ARG A 84 6.48 -8.44 -5.97
CA ARG A 84 7.23 -9.01 -4.84
C ARG A 84 8.37 -8.12 -4.36
N GLU A 85 8.72 -7.08 -5.14
CA GLU A 85 9.84 -6.19 -4.82
C GLU A 85 9.44 -5.08 -3.84
N ILE A 86 8.15 -4.78 -3.77
CA ILE A 86 7.58 -3.82 -2.83
C ILE A 86 6.45 -4.44 -2.02
N ALA A 87 6.31 -4.01 -0.77
CA ALA A 87 5.22 -4.39 0.11
C ALA A 87 4.90 -3.23 1.07
N TYR A 88 3.85 -3.35 1.85
CA TYR A 88 3.36 -2.26 2.70
C TYR A 88 3.01 -2.76 4.10
N CYS A 89 3.31 -1.96 5.12
CA CYS A 89 2.82 -2.17 6.47
C CYS A 89 1.73 -1.15 6.76
N TYR A 90 0.56 -1.59 7.22
CA TYR A 90 -0.59 -0.74 7.52
C TYR A 90 -0.79 -0.55 9.04
N GLU A 91 -1.19 0.66 9.43
CA GLU A 91 -1.58 1.00 10.80
C GLU A 91 -2.92 0.38 11.19
N THR A 92 -3.89 0.39 10.27
CA THR A 92 -5.26 -0.06 10.50
C THR A 92 -5.73 -0.98 9.38
N ALA A 93 -6.79 -1.75 9.64
CA ALA A 93 -7.47 -2.60 8.66
C ALA A 93 -8.40 -1.79 7.73
N ASP A 94 -7.90 -0.66 7.21
CA ASP A 94 -8.62 0.19 6.26
C ASP A 94 -7.72 0.50 5.06
N ILE A 95 -7.95 -0.24 3.98
CA ILE A 95 -7.24 -0.11 2.71
C ILE A 95 -7.62 1.18 1.93
N THR A 96 -8.70 1.84 2.35
CA THR A 96 -9.23 3.06 1.72
C THR A 96 -8.86 4.34 2.46
N SER A 97 -8.26 4.22 3.64
CA SER A 97 -7.84 5.36 4.44
C SER A 97 -6.73 6.15 3.72
N SER A 98 -6.91 7.47 3.67
CA SER A 98 -5.93 8.41 3.15
C SER A 98 -5.23 9.19 4.28
N ALA A 99 -5.30 8.71 5.51
CA ALA A 99 -4.63 9.35 6.63
C ALA A 99 -3.12 9.31 6.46
N ASP A 100 -2.43 10.36 6.89
CA ASP A 100 -0.97 10.41 6.85
C ASP A 100 -0.38 9.31 7.73
N GLY A 101 0.58 8.54 7.20
CA GLY A 101 1.23 7.45 7.94
C GLY A 101 0.40 6.16 8.07
N GLN A 102 -0.78 6.10 7.44
CA GLN A 102 -1.66 4.93 7.43
C GLN A 102 -0.98 3.67 6.88
N HIS A 103 -0.06 3.84 5.92
CA HIS A 103 0.75 2.77 5.39
C HIS A 103 2.14 3.26 5.03
N VAL A 104 3.10 2.36 5.16
CA VAL A 104 4.49 2.65 4.80
C VAL A 104 4.97 1.60 3.81
N ALA A 105 5.49 2.09 2.69
CA ALA A 105 6.12 1.24 1.68
C ALA A 105 7.44 0.70 2.24
N VAL A 106 7.59 -0.61 2.13
CA VAL A 106 8.82 -1.35 2.41
C VAL A 106 9.29 -1.93 1.09
N GLY A 107 10.52 -1.62 0.70
CA GLY A 107 11.16 -2.19 -0.47
C GLY A 107 12.61 -2.48 -0.17
N VAL A 108 13.09 -3.67 -0.54
CA VAL A 108 14.52 -3.97 -0.48
C VAL A 108 15.16 -3.40 -1.74
N SER A 109 15.89 -2.29 -1.60
CA SER A 109 16.65 -1.72 -2.71
C SER A 109 17.73 -2.71 -3.17
N GLY A 110 17.54 -3.30 -4.34
CA GLY A 110 18.51 -4.22 -4.95
C GLY A 110 17.86 -5.10 -6.01
N SER A 111 17.87 -4.66 -7.26
CA SER A 111 17.52 -5.51 -8.41
C SER A 111 18.48 -6.70 -8.45
N SER A 112 17.98 -7.90 -8.25
CA SER A 112 18.82 -9.10 -8.25
C SER A 112 18.22 -10.13 -9.18
N ALA A 113 18.97 -10.47 -10.23
CA ALA A 113 18.75 -11.63 -11.09
C ALA A 113 18.68 -12.96 -10.29
N ASN A 114 18.97 -12.94 -8.98
CA ASN A 114 19.08 -14.09 -8.09
C ASN A 114 18.05 -14.08 -6.95
N GLY A 115 16.99 -13.26 -7.00
CA GLY A 115 15.89 -13.31 -6.02
C GLY A 115 16.16 -12.62 -4.67
N ARG A 116 17.19 -11.77 -4.58
CA ARG A 116 17.50 -11.00 -3.34
C ARG A 116 16.57 -9.80 -3.08
N GLY A 117 15.61 -9.57 -3.98
CA GLY A 117 14.61 -8.48 -3.91
C GLY A 117 13.20 -8.96 -3.55
N ASP A 118 13.02 -10.18 -3.03
CA ASP A 118 11.70 -10.68 -2.65
C ASP A 118 11.26 -10.13 -1.29
N THR A 119 10.84 -8.86 -1.28
CA THR A 119 10.31 -8.18 -0.09
C THR A 119 9.08 -8.92 0.45
N ALA A 120 8.25 -9.50 -0.41
CA ALA A 120 7.05 -10.22 0.01
C ALA A 120 7.36 -11.41 0.95
N ALA A 121 8.49 -12.12 0.76
CA ALA A 121 8.89 -13.22 1.62
C ALA A 121 9.27 -12.80 3.06
N HIS A 122 9.66 -11.53 3.25
CA HIS A 122 10.18 -11.02 4.53
C HIS A 122 9.27 -9.99 5.20
N ILE A 123 8.24 -9.49 4.50
CA ILE A 123 7.44 -8.35 4.95
C ILE A 123 6.78 -8.55 6.32
N MET A 124 6.33 -9.77 6.64
CA MET A 124 5.72 -10.05 7.95
C MET A 124 6.69 -9.78 9.09
N SER A 125 7.97 -10.16 8.94
CA SER A 125 9.00 -9.88 9.94
C SER A 125 9.26 -8.38 10.04
N TYR A 126 9.33 -7.67 8.92
CA TYR A 126 9.58 -6.22 8.92
C TYR A 126 8.45 -5.44 9.58
N CYS A 127 7.19 -5.73 9.25
CA CYS A 127 6.06 -5.06 9.86
C CYS A 127 5.92 -5.40 11.35
N ALA A 128 6.18 -6.65 11.75
CA ALA A 128 6.18 -7.03 13.17
C ALA A 128 7.24 -6.26 13.98
N THR A 129 8.45 -6.10 13.43
CA THR A 129 9.49 -5.26 14.06
C THR A 129 9.06 -3.81 14.14
N ALA A 130 8.53 -3.24 13.05
CA ALA A 130 8.05 -1.85 13.03
C ALA A 130 6.98 -1.58 14.09
N TRP A 131 6.03 -2.50 14.29
CA TRP A 131 5.02 -2.45 15.36
C TRP A 131 5.62 -2.60 16.75
N THR A 132 6.59 -3.49 16.93
CA THR A 132 7.23 -3.75 18.24
C THR A 132 8.04 -2.54 18.70
N GLU A 133 8.81 -1.97 17.79
CA GLU A 133 9.67 -0.81 18.06
C GLU A 133 8.90 0.51 18.04
N ASP A 134 7.67 0.49 17.53
CA ASP A 134 6.83 1.67 17.30
C ASP A 134 7.52 2.70 16.39
N TYR A 135 8.18 2.20 15.34
CA TYR A 135 9.00 3.01 14.44
C TYR A 135 8.19 4.13 13.76
N TYR A 136 6.91 3.86 13.49
CA TYR A 136 5.98 4.79 12.85
C TYR A 136 5.01 5.48 13.82
N GLN A 137 5.18 5.31 15.14
CA GLN A 137 4.32 5.92 16.16
C GLN A 137 2.83 5.53 16.04
N TRP A 138 2.55 4.30 15.62
CA TRP A 138 1.18 3.75 15.53
C TRP A 138 0.58 3.48 16.91
N GLN A 139 1.41 3.38 17.95
CA GLN A 139 0.93 3.21 19.31
C GLN A 139 0.70 4.54 20.01
N LYS A 140 -0.43 4.64 20.72
CA LYS A 140 -0.75 5.85 21.48
C LYS A 140 0.21 6.02 22.67
N PRO A 141 0.78 7.22 22.87
CA PRO A 141 1.63 7.49 24.03
C PRO A 141 0.91 7.18 25.35
N GLY A 142 1.61 6.51 26.26
CA GLY A 142 1.10 6.19 27.60
C GLY A 142 0.22 4.93 27.69
N LEU A 143 -0.06 4.25 26.57
CA LEU A 143 -0.67 2.91 26.59
C LEU A 143 0.40 1.80 26.56
N PRO A 144 0.11 0.60 27.10
CA PRO A 144 0.98 -0.55 26.93
C PRO A 144 1.22 -0.85 25.45
N ARG A 145 2.48 -1.15 25.10
CA ARG A 145 2.84 -1.56 23.75
C ARG A 145 2.29 -2.96 23.47
N VAL A 146 1.35 -3.06 22.54
CA VAL A 146 0.76 -4.33 22.11
C VAL A 146 0.87 -4.40 20.60
N VAL A 147 1.57 -5.42 20.11
CA VAL A 147 1.62 -5.72 18.68
C VAL A 147 0.34 -6.49 18.34
N PRO A 148 -0.52 -5.97 17.45
CA PRO A 148 -1.69 -6.71 17.02
C PRO A 148 -1.26 -7.97 16.26
N PRO A 149 -2.10 -9.02 16.20
CA PRO A 149 -1.97 -10.06 15.19
C PRO A 149 -1.84 -9.40 13.81
N LEU A 150 -0.99 -9.93 12.94
CA LEU A 150 -0.76 -9.38 11.60
C LEU A 150 -1.18 -10.40 10.54
N VAL A 151 -1.70 -9.91 9.43
CA VAL A 151 -2.08 -10.73 8.28
C VAL A 151 -1.57 -10.12 6.97
N PRO A 152 -0.96 -10.90 6.07
CA PRO A 152 -0.58 -10.43 4.75
C PRO A 152 -1.74 -10.62 3.77
N CYS A 153 -2.13 -9.56 3.07
CA CYS A 153 -3.14 -9.56 2.01
C CYS A 153 -2.52 -9.13 0.67
N VAL A 154 -3.04 -9.65 -0.44
CA VAL A 154 -2.66 -9.21 -1.80
C VAL A 154 -3.44 -7.95 -2.15
N LEU A 155 -2.74 -6.86 -2.44
CA LEU A 155 -3.33 -5.56 -2.74
C LEU A 155 -3.94 -5.52 -4.13
N THR A 156 -5.09 -4.86 -4.26
CA THR A 156 -5.77 -4.58 -5.53
C THR A 156 -5.61 -3.11 -5.90
N SER A 157 -6.18 -2.71 -7.04
CA SER A 157 -6.26 -1.31 -7.45
C SER A 157 -7.09 -0.41 -6.52
N ASP A 158 -7.84 -1.01 -5.58
CA ASP A 158 -8.71 -0.29 -4.66
C ASP A 158 -7.94 0.29 -3.46
N ALA A 159 -6.67 -0.11 -3.28
CA ALA A 159 -5.82 0.43 -2.23
C ALA A 159 -5.48 1.90 -2.48
N VAL A 160 -5.78 2.74 -1.51
CA VAL A 160 -5.52 4.16 -1.60
C VAL A 160 -4.03 4.42 -1.43
N SER A 161 -3.52 5.35 -2.25
CA SER A 161 -2.13 5.84 -2.19
C SER A 161 -1.06 4.75 -2.36
N ILE A 162 -1.35 3.68 -3.10
CA ILE A 162 -0.32 2.82 -3.69
C ILE A 162 -0.07 3.24 -5.15
N ASP A 163 1.16 3.05 -5.63
CA ASP A 163 1.43 3.19 -7.06
C ASP A 163 0.63 2.12 -7.82
N ARG A 164 0.14 2.43 -9.02
CA ARG A 164 -0.47 1.41 -9.89
C ARG A 164 0.50 0.28 -10.21
N ALA A 165 1.81 0.55 -10.19
CA ALA A 165 2.83 -0.48 -10.32
C ALA A 165 2.84 -1.47 -9.14
N ALA A 166 2.27 -1.10 -7.98
CA ALA A 166 2.22 -1.94 -6.79
C ALA A 166 0.94 -2.78 -6.66
N VAL A 167 0.07 -2.80 -7.67
CA VAL A 167 -1.08 -3.72 -7.70
C VAL A 167 -0.56 -5.16 -7.71
N GLY A 168 -1.07 -5.99 -6.81
CA GLY A 168 -0.59 -7.35 -6.60
C GLY A 168 0.60 -7.47 -5.64
N ALA A 169 1.03 -6.37 -5.03
CA ALA A 169 1.98 -6.36 -3.91
C ALA A 169 1.33 -6.92 -2.63
N VAL A 170 2.15 -7.16 -1.60
CA VAL A 170 1.65 -7.57 -0.28
C VAL A 170 1.44 -6.35 0.61
N GLY A 171 0.27 -6.25 1.23
CA GLY A 171 0.01 -5.34 2.35
C GLY A 171 -0.18 -6.15 3.63
N VAL A 172 0.49 -5.77 4.71
CA VAL A 172 0.35 -6.39 6.03
C VAL A 172 -0.53 -5.51 6.91
N PHE A 173 -1.62 -6.09 7.40
CA PHE A 173 -2.64 -5.40 8.18
C PHE A 173 -2.74 -5.97 9.59
N PRO A 174 -3.18 -5.18 10.58
CA PRO A 174 -3.59 -5.72 11.88
C PRO A 174 -4.87 -6.55 11.75
N GLY A 175 -4.86 -7.76 12.30
CA GLY A 175 -5.97 -8.69 12.34
C GLY A 175 -5.61 -10.11 11.90
N ASP A 176 -6.56 -10.78 11.28
CA ASP A 176 -6.44 -12.18 10.85
C ASP A 176 -6.92 -12.38 9.40
N ALA A 177 -7.03 -13.62 8.94
CA ALA A 177 -7.46 -13.93 7.59
C ALA A 177 -8.84 -13.34 7.21
N THR A 178 -9.73 -13.13 8.18
CA THR A 178 -11.04 -12.50 7.95
C THR A 178 -10.91 -11.02 7.66
N THR A 179 -9.84 -10.36 8.13
CA THR A 179 -9.53 -8.96 7.81
C THR A 179 -9.32 -8.78 6.30
N CYS A 180 -8.54 -9.66 5.66
CA CYS A 180 -8.36 -9.59 4.20
C CYS A 180 -9.72 -9.74 3.49
N ALA A 181 -10.53 -10.73 3.89
CA ALA A 181 -11.82 -10.98 3.27
C ALA A 181 -12.81 -9.81 3.45
N ALA A 182 -12.81 -9.16 4.62
CA ALA A 182 -13.64 -7.98 4.90
C ALA A 182 -13.28 -6.78 3.99
N MET A 183 -12.01 -6.69 3.57
CA MET A 183 -11.53 -5.68 2.62
C MET A 183 -11.65 -6.12 1.15
N GLY A 184 -12.21 -7.30 0.87
CA GLY A 184 -12.30 -7.84 -0.48
C GLY A 184 -10.95 -8.32 -1.05
N LEU A 185 -9.99 -8.63 -0.19
CA LEU A 185 -8.63 -9.06 -0.54
C LEU A 185 -8.44 -10.56 -0.30
N SER A 186 -7.48 -11.15 -1.02
CA SER A 186 -7.01 -12.51 -0.75
C SER A 186 -5.86 -12.49 0.25
N VAL A 187 -5.77 -13.50 1.11
CA VAL A 187 -4.60 -13.73 1.96
C VAL A 187 -3.40 -14.09 1.09
N ALA A 188 -2.27 -13.45 1.30
CA ALA A 188 -1.06 -13.69 0.53
C ALA A 188 -0.40 -15.02 0.91
N LYS A 189 -0.02 -15.82 -0.11
CA LYS A 189 0.83 -17.00 0.05
C LYS A 189 2.31 -16.58 -0.11
N ILE A 190 2.99 -16.38 1.01
CA ILE A 190 4.40 -15.97 1.08
C ILE A 190 5.26 -16.99 1.79
#